data_AF-A0A2J8MQU0-F1
#
_entry.id   AF-A0A2J8MQU0-F1
#
_cell.length_a   1.000
_cell.length_b   1.000
_cell.length_c   1.000
_cell.angle_alpha   90.00
_cell.angle_beta   90.00
_cell.angle_gamma   90.00
#
_symmetry.space_group_name_H-M   'P 1'
#
loop_
_entity.id
_entity.type
_entity.pdbx_description
1 polymer ?
#
loop_
_entity_poly.entity_id
_entity_poly.type
_entity_poly.pdbx_seq_one_letter_code
_entity_poly.pdbx_strand_id
1 'polypeptide(L)'
;MNYARFITAASAARNPSPIRTMTDILSRGPKSMISLAGGLPNPNMFPFKTAVITVENGKTIQFGEEMMKRALQYSPSAGIPELLSWLKQLQIKLHNPPTIHYPPSQGQMDLCVTSGSQQGLCKVFEMIINPGDNVLLDEPAYAGTLQSLHPLGCNIINVASDESGIVPDSLRDILSRWKP
;
A
#
# COMPACT_ATOMS: atom_id res chain seq x y z
N MET A 1 -12.25 4.86 16.56
CA MET A 1 -12.17 3.47 16.08
C MET A 1 -11.08 2.75 16.84
N ASN A 2 -11.26 1.46 17.18
CA ASN A 2 -10.19 0.63 17.73
C ASN A 2 -9.53 -0.18 16.60
N TYR A 3 -8.47 0.35 15.99
CA TYR A 3 -7.75 -0.33 14.91
C TYR A 3 -7.05 -1.61 15.36
N ALA A 4 -6.71 -1.74 16.65
CA ALA A 4 -6.02 -2.92 17.17
C ALA A 4 -6.85 -4.22 17.02
N ARG A 5 -8.17 -4.11 16.87
CA ARG A 5 -9.05 -5.25 16.56
C ARG A 5 -8.75 -5.91 15.20
N PHE A 6 -8.19 -5.15 14.26
CA PHE A 6 -7.96 -5.59 12.87
C PHE A 6 -6.46 -5.74 12.55
N ILE A 7 -5.63 -5.96 13.57
CA ILE A 7 -4.19 -6.14 13.43
C ILE A 7 -3.81 -7.42 14.20
N THR A 8 -3.34 -8.43 13.48
CA THR A 8 -2.85 -9.67 14.08
C THR A 8 -1.67 -9.41 15.02
N ALA A 9 -1.44 -10.28 16.00
CA ALA A 9 -0.32 -10.15 16.94
C ALA A 9 1.03 -10.05 16.22
N ALA A 10 1.22 -10.85 15.16
CA ALA A 10 2.43 -10.80 14.33
C ALA A 10 2.58 -9.48 13.58
N SER A 11 1.48 -8.91 13.06
CA SER A 11 1.53 -7.60 12.39
C SER A 11 1.79 -6.46 13.38
N ALA A 12 1.18 -6.51 14.57
CA ALA A 12 1.40 -5.54 15.63
C ALA A 12 2.84 -5.56 16.17
N ALA A 13 3.51 -6.71 16.13
CA ALA A 13 4.90 -6.87 16.57
C ALA A 13 5.94 -6.34 15.57
N ARG A 14 5.54 -5.84 14.39
CA ARG A 14 6.48 -5.29 13.39
C ARG A 14 7.08 -3.98 13.90
N ASN A 15 8.41 -3.92 13.90
CA ASN A 15 9.16 -2.68 14.17
C ASN A 15 9.71 -2.07 12.88
N PRO A 16 9.87 -0.74 12.79
CA PRO A 16 10.54 -0.10 11.66
C PRO A 16 11.93 -0.69 11.43
N SER A 17 12.25 -1.02 10.18
CA SER A 17 13.56 -1.57 9.83
C SER A 17 14.63 -0.46 9.80
N PRO A 18 15.73 -0.57 10.59
CA PRO A 18 16.71 0.50 10.76
C PRO A 18 17.33 1.02 9.46
N ILE A 19 17.60 0.12 8.50
CA ILE A 19 18.22 0.48 7.21
C ILE A 19 17.33 1.44 6.39
N ARG A 20 16.00 1.28 6.48
CA ARG A 20 15.03 2.12 5.79
C ARG A 20 14.85 3.46 6.49
N THR A 21 14.86 3.48 7.81
CA THR A 21 14.82 4.72 8.60
C THR A 21 16.04 5.60 8.31
N MET A 22 17.24 5.00 8.24
CA MET A 22 18.46 5.77 7.96
C MET A 22 18.45 6.39 6.56
N THR A 23 17.90 5.69 5.57
CA THR A 23 17.79 6.21 4.19
C THR A 23 16.82 7.40 4.11
N ASP A 24 15.70 7.36 4.84
CA ASP A 24 14.77 8.50 4.91
C ASP A 24 15.43 9.72 5.58
N ILE A 25 16.16 9.52 6.67
CA ILE A 25 16.94 10.58 7.34
C ILE A 25 17.99 11.16 6.40
N LEU A 26 18.74 10.32 5.67
CA LEU A 26 19.75 10.78 4.72
C LEU A 26 19.14 11.56 3.55
N SER A 27 17.96 11.15 3.08
CA SER A 27 17.27 11.84 1.99
C SER A 27 16.69 13.19 2.41
N ARG A 28 16.37 13.39 3.69
CA ARG A 28 15.76 14.63 4.22
C ARG A 28 16.75 15.52 4.98
N GLY A 29 17.93 15.00 5.33
CA GLY A 29 18.93 15.69 6.12
C GLY A 29 19.65 16.81 5.37
N PRO A 30 20.51 17.58 6.07
CA PRO A 30 21.28 18.65 5.45
C PRO A 30 22.23 18.10 4.40
N LYS A 31 22.34 18.80 3.25
CA LYS A 31 23.26 18.41 2.16
C LYS A 31 24.74 18.40 2.56
N SER A 32 25.11 19.08 3.64
CA SER A 32 26.48 19.11 4.19
C SER A 32 26.82 17.91 5.08
N MET A 33 25.84 17.06 5.40
CA MET A 33 26.05 15.91 6.28
C MET A 33 26.77 14.78 5.53
N ILE A 34 27.98 14.44 5.98
CA ILE A 34 28.69 13.24 5.53
C ILE A 34 28.24 12.08 6.41
N SER A 35 27.67 11.05 5.79
CA SER A 35 27.25 9.84 6.51
C SER A 35 27.92 8.61 5.94
N LEU A 36 28.53 7.84 6.85
CA LEU A 36 29.09 6.51 6.57
C LEU A 36 28.21 5.38 7.12
N ALA A 37 27.02 5.70 7.61
CA ALA A 37 26.10 4.76 8.23
C ALA A 37 25.06 4.19 7.24
N GLY A 38 24.94 4.79 6.05
CA GLY A 38 24.03 4.33 5.00
C GLY A 38 24.57 3.08 4.31
N GLY A 39 23.71 2.08 4.12
CA GLY A 39 24.00 0.86 3.35
C GLY A 39 23.73 0.99 1.85
N LEU A 40 23.85 2.20 1.28
CA LEU A 40 23.55 2.46 -0.12
C LEU A 40 24.77 2.11 -0.99
N PRO A 41 24.67 1.17 -1.95
CA PRO A 41 25.76 0.89 -2.88
C PRO A 41 26.08 2.13 -3.75
N ASN A 42 27.34 2.28 -4.16
CA ASN A 42 27.78 3.42 -4.97
C ASN A 42 27.11 3.39 -6.36
N PRO A 43 26.26 4.38 -6.71
CA PRO A 43 25.47 4.34 -7.94
C PRO A 43 26.30 4.50 -9.21
N ASN A 44 27.54 4.99 -9.11
CA ASN A 44 28.43 5.08 -10.28
C ASN A 44 28.86 3.71 -10.81
N MET A 45 28.80 2.68 -9.96
CA MET A 45 29.11 1.29 -10.32
C MET A 45 27.98 0.61 -11.08
N PHE A 46 26.79 1.22 -11.16
CA PHE A 46 25.68 0.67 -11.93
C PHE A 46 25.93 0.86 -13.44
N PRO A 47 25.61 -0.16 -14.28
CA PRO A 47 26.00 -0.17 -15.69
C PRO A 47 25.15 0.75 -16.57
N PHE A 48 23.87 0.97 -16.24
CA PHE A 48 22.97 1.77 -17.06
C PHE A 48 23.14 3.27 -16.79
N LYS A 49 23.24 4.09 -17.84
CA LYS A 49 23.60 5.52 -17.73
C LYS A 49 22.46 6.47 -18.10
N THR A 50 21.67 6.17 -19.12
CA THR A 50 20.55 7.01 -19.57
C THR A 50 19.40 6.16 -20.08
N ALA A 51 18.21 6.76 -20.17
CA ALA A 51 17.06 6.14 -20.84
C ALA A 51 16.23 7.19 -21.57
N VAL A 52 15.64 6.78 -22.69
CA VAL A 52 14.66 7.56 -23.45
C VAL A 52 13.46 6.64 -23.69
N ILE A 53 12.29 7.06 -23.23
CA ILE A 53 11.05 6.29 -23.28
C ILE A 53 10.01 7.11 -24.03
N THR A 54 9.60 6.64 -25.19
CA THR A 54 8.54 7.27 -25.99
C THR A 54 7.17 6.92 -25.43
N VAL A 55 6.26 7.89 -25.41
CA VAL A 55 4.90 7.72 -24.88
C VAL A 55 3.91 8.24 -25.92
N GLU A 56 2.95 7.41 -26.31
CA GLU A 56 1.84 7.85 -27.16
C GLU A 56 0.98 8.88 -26.41
N ASN A 57 0.57 9.96 -27.09
CA ASN A 57 -0.14 11.11 -26.51
C ASN A 57 0.59 11.79 -25.33
N GLY A 58 1.89 11.55 -25.17
CA GLY A 58 2.67 12.06 -24.05
C GLY A 58 3.98 12.69 -24.49
N LYS A 59 4.61 13.41 -23.55
CA LYS A 59 5.99 13.85 -23.73
C LYS A 59 6.91 12.64 -23.59
N THR A 60 7.92 12.55 -24.46
CA THR A 60 9.00 11.57 -24.30
C THR A 60 9.67 11.75 -22.94
N ILE A 61 9.77 10.67 -22.17
CA ILE A 61 10.41 10.64 -20.85
C ILE A 61 11.91 10.42 -21.07
N GLN A 62 12.73 11.25 -20.44
CA GLN A 62 14.19 11.16 -20.53
C GLN A 62 14.80 11.09 -19.13
N PHE A 63 15.65 10.09 -18.91
CA PHE A 63 16.50 9.99 -17.74
C PHE A 63 17.94 10.27 -18.17
N GLY A 64 18.44 11.46 -17.83
CA GLY A 64 19.87 11.76 -17.85
C GLY A 64 20.62 11.03 -16.74
N GLU A 65 21.95 11.18 -16.67
CA GLU A 65 22.80 10.38 -15.77
C GLU A 65 22.41 10.45 -14.29
N GLU A 66 22.16 11.65 -13.76
CA GLU A 66 21.77 11.82 -12.35
C GLU A 66 20.39 11.22 -12.05
N MET A 67 19.43 11.35 -12.99
CA MET A 67 18.12 10.73 -12.85
C MET A 67 18.23 9.20 -12.93
N MET A 68 19.09 8.67 -13.80
CA MET A 68 19.33 7.24 -13.91
C MET A 68 19.96 6.67 -12.64
N LYS A 69 20.95 7.36 -12.05
CA LYS A 69 21.53 6.97 -10.75
C LYS A 69 20.45 6.89 -9.66
N ARG A 70 19.53 7.85 -9.61
CA ARG A 70 18.38 7.83 -8.70
C ARG A 70 17.44 6.67 -8.99
N ALA A 71 17.12 6.41 -10.26
CA ALA A 71 16.19 5.37 -10.68
C ALA A 71 16.67 3.94 -10.36
N LEU A 72 17.99 3.73 -10.36
CA LEU A 72 18.62 2.43 -10.06
C LEU A 72 18.93 2.21 -8.57
N GLN A 73 18.72 3.23 -7.73
CA GLN A 73 19.05 3.20 -6.30
C GLN A 73 17.82 2.84 -5.45
N TYR A 74 18.06 2.41 -4.22
CA TYR A 74 17.00 2.30 -3.21
C TYR A 74 16.24 3.63 -3.02
N SER A 75 14.93 3.51 -2.85
CA SER A 75 14.00 4.61 -2.56
C SER A 75 13.24 4.35 -1.24
N PRO A 76 12.46 5.35 -0.76
CA PRO A 76 11.59 5.17 0.40
C PRO A 76 10.57 4.03 0.20
N SER A 77 10.27 3.32 1.28
CA SER A 77 9.43 2.10 1.23
C SER A 77 8.01 2.35 0.74
N ALA A 78 7.41 3.51 1.05
CA ALA A 78 6.04 3.85 0.65
C ALA A 78 5.95 4.41 -0.77
N GLY A 79 7.07 4.64 -1.46
CA GLY A 79 7.12 5.24 -2.78
C GLY A 79 7.89 6.56 -2.82
N ILE A 80 8.17 7.03 -4.03
CA ILE A 80 8.87 8.30 -4.24
C ILE A 80 7.93 9.50 -3.93
N PRO A 81 8.43 10.60 -3.33
CA PRO A 81 7.60 11.70 -2.87
C PRO A 81 6.71 12.34 -3.94
N GLU A 82 7.22 12.47 -5.18
CA GLU A 82 6.49 13.08 -6.29
C GLU A 82 5.30 12.24 -6.75
N LEU A 83 5.42 10.91 -6.72
CA LEU A 83 4.30 10.01 -7.06
C LEU A 83 3.29 9.96 -5.93
N LEU A 84 3.75 9.91 -4.68
CA LEU A 84 2.89 9.91 -3.50
C LEU A 84 2.05 11.19 -3.42
N SER A 85 2.66 12.36 -3.62
CA SER A 85 1.93 13.63 -3.60
C SER A 85 0.91 13.71 -4.74
N TRP A 86 1.29 13.32 -5.95
CA TRP A 86 0.39 13.30 -7.10
C TRP A 86 -0.80 12.36 -6.89
N LEU A 87 -0.57 11.12 -6.42
CA LEU A 87 -1.64 10.17 -6.11
C LEU A 87 -2.53 10.66 -4.98
N LYS A 88 -1.97 11.25 -3.91
CA LYS A 88 -2.78 11.84 -2.82
C LYS A 88 -3.69 12.95 -3.36
N GLN A 89 -3.19 13.83 -4.21
CA GLN A 89 -4.00 14.88 -4.83
C GLN A 89 -5.06 14.30 -5.78
N LEU A 90 -4.74 13.25 -6.53
CA LEU A 90 -5.72 12.54 -7.35
C LEU A 90 -6.85 11.96 -6.49
N GLN A 91 -6.53 11.30 -5.37
CA GLN A 91 -7.55 10.77 -4.45
C GLN A 91 -8.43 11.86 -3.85
N ILE A 92 -7.85 13.01 -3.47
CA ILE A 92 -8.61 14.17 -2.97
C ILE A 92 -9.55 14.69 -4.07
N LYS A 93 -9.06 14.84 -5.29
CA LYS A 93 -9.85 15.33 -6.42
C LYS A 93 -11.02 14.41 -6.77
N LEU A 94 -10.76 13.10 -6.85
CA LEU A 94 -11.77 12.13 -7.31
C LEU A 94 -12.77 11.75 -6.22
N HIS A 95 -12.34 11.69 -4.96
CA HIS A 95 -13.13 11.08 -3.89
C HIS A 95 -13.40 12.03 -2.71
N ASN A 96 -12.69 13.15 -2.60
CA ASN A 96 -12.71 14.08 -1.46
C ASN A 96 -12.87 13.37 -0.09
N PRO A 97 -11.93 12.48 0.30
CA PRO A 97 -12.16 11.64 1.47
C PRO A 97 -12.37 12.46 2.75
N PRO A 98 -13.38 12.17 3.58
CA PRO A 98 -13.65 12.94 4.80
C PRO A 98 -12.49 12.86 5.82
N THR A 99 -11.59 11.91 5.65
CA THR A 99 -10.48 11.60 6.55
C THR A 99 -9.17 12.34 6.24
N ILE A 100 -9.12 13.23 5.24
CA ILE A 100 -7.88 13.95 4.86
C ILE A 100 -7.22 14.67 6.05
N HIS A 101 -8.05 15.31 6.88
CA HIS A 101 -7.60 16.16 7.99
C HIS A 101 -7.83 15.53 9.37
N TYR A 102 -8.15 14.25 9.45
CA TYR A 102 -8.29 13.57 10.75
C TYR A 102 -6.93 13.46 11.43
N PRO A 103 -6.88 13.36 12.77
CA PRO A 103 -5.65 12.97 13.46
C PRO A 103 -5.18 11.58 12.99
N PRO A 104 -3.86 11.31 12.88
CA PRO A 104 -3.34 10.02 12.43
C PRO A 104 -3.92 8.82 13.19
N SER A 105 -4.01 8.92 14.52
CA SER A 105 -4.57 7.88 15.40
C SER A 105 -6.07 7.64 15.22
N GLN A 106 -6.77 8.54 14.53
CA GLN A 106 -8.20 8.46 14.24
C GLN A 106 -8.50 8.14 12.78
N GLY A 107 -7.50 7.68 12.01
CA GLY A 107 -7.70 7.21 10.65
C GLY A 107 -7.52 8.27 9.58
N GLN A 108 -6.52 9.14 9.75
CA GLN A 108 -6.13 10.06 8.68
C GLN A 108 -5.85 9.31 7.38
N MET A 109 -6.30 9.85 6.25
CA MET A 109 -6.01 9.28 4.93
C MET A 109 -4.48 9.20 4.71
N ASP A 110 -3.99 8.01 4.37
CA ASP A 110 -2.59 7.80 3.97
C ASP A 110 -2.47 6.95 2.70
N LEU A 111 -1.29 6.93 2.08
CA LEU A 111 -1.06 6.28 0.79
C LEU A 111 0.32 5.60 0.75
N CYS A 112 0.36 4.38 0.23
CA CYS A 112 1.56 3.60 0.00
C CYS A 112 1.54 3.03 -1.43
N VAL A 113 2.58 3.31 -2.23
CA VAL A 113 2.76 2.72 -3.54
C VAL A 113 3.20 1.27 -3.37
N THR A 114 2.47 0.35 -3.98
CA THR A 114 2.74 -1.09 -3.92
C THR A 114 3.23 -1.62 -5.28
N SER A 115 3.87 -2.78 -5.26
CA SER A 115 4.30 -3.49 -6.47
C SER A 115 3.10 -4.20 -7.12
N GLY A 116 2.19 -3.41 -7.67
CA GLY A 116 0.87 -3.85 -8.12
C GLY A 116 -0.15 -3.94 -6.97
N SER A 117 -1.42 -3.69 -7.29
CA SER A 117 -2.51 -3.61 -6.28
C SER A 117 -2.67 -4.88 -5.44
N GLN A 118 -2.42 -6.05 -6.05
CA GLN A 118 -2.54 -7.36 -5.38
C GLN A 118 -1.53 -7.54 -4.24
N GLN A 119 -0.33 -6.94 -4.33
CA GLN A 119 0.63 -6.97 -3.22
C GLN A 119 0.07 -6.26 -1.98
N GLY A 120 -0.57 -5.11 -2.19
CA GLY A 120 -1.24 -4.36 -1.12
C GLY A 120 -2.38 -5.17 -0.51
N LEU A 121 -3.25 -5.74 -1.36
CA LEU A 121 -4.40 -6.53 -0.93
C LEU A 121 -3.99 -7.76 -0.09
N CYS A 122 -2.98 -8.50 -0.55
CA CYS A 122 -2.43 -9.66 0.18
C CYS A 122 -1.92 -9.26 1.58
N LYS A 123 -1.14 -8.18 1.68
CA LYS A 123 -0.63 -7.69 2.97
C LYS A 123 -1.73 -7.21 3.92
N VAL A 124 -2.82 -6.66 3.37
CA VAL A 124 -4.00 -6.28 4.16
C VAL A 124 -4.66 -7.53 4.75
N PHE A 125 -4.83 -8.60 3.97
CA PHE A 125 -5.38 -9.85 4.49
C PHE A 125 -4.49 -10.48 5.57
N GLU A 126 -3.17 -10.56 5.34
CA GLU A 126 -2.18 -11.06 6.31
C GLU A 126 -2.16 -10.22 7.61
N MET A 127 -2.43 -8.91 7.50
CA MET A 127 -2.49 -8.01 8.65
C MET A 127 -3.75 -8.22 9.49
N ILE A 128 -4.88 -8.56 8.87
CA ILE A 128 -6.20 -8.56 9.52
C ILE A 128 -6.58 -9.95 10.06
N ILE A 129 -6.30 -11.01 9.30
CA ILE A 129 -6.93 -12.32 9.47
C ILE A 129 -6.13 -13.22 10.39
N ASN A 130 -6.81 -13.78 11.41
CA ASN A 130 -6.39 -14.99 12.09
C ASN A 130 -7.23 -16.19 11.61
N PRO A 131 -6.71 -17.43 11.69
CA PRO A 131 -7.50 -18.62 11.38
C PRO A 131 -8.79 -18.69 12.20
N GLY A 132 -9.92 -18.97 11.54
CA GLY A 132 -11.26 -18.99 12.13
C GLY A 132 -12.01 -17.66 12.11
N ASP A 133 -11.36 -16.55 11.74
CA ASP A 133 -12.04 -15.26 11.58
C ASP A 133 -13.06 -15.32 10.43
N ASN A 134 -14.15 -14.56 10.55
CA ASN A 134 -15.18 -14.46 9.52
C ASN A 134 -14.92 -13.26 8.61
N VAL A 135 -14.96 -13.48 7.29
CA VAL A 135 -14.85 -12.42 6.28
C VAL A 135 -16.06 -12.45 5.34
N LEU A 136 -16.48 -11.28 4.85
CA LEU A 136 -17.66 -11.12 3.99
C LEU A 136 -17.21 -10.72 2.59
N LEU A 137 -17.75 -11.38 1.57
CA LEU A 137 -17.60 -11.04 0.15
C LEU A 137 -18.77 -11.60 -0.64
N ASP A 138 -18.98 -11.15 -1.87
CA ASP A 138 -19.95 -11.69 -2.81
C ASP A 138 -19.32 -12.65 -3.84
N GLU A 139 -20.10 -13.62 -4.30
CA GLU A 139 -19.72 -14.57 -5.34
C GLU A 139 -20.54 -14.35 -6.63
N PRO A 140 -19.95 -14.47 -7.84
CA PRO A 140 -18.58 -14.92 -8.12
C PRO A 140 -17.50 -13.86 -7.86
N ALA A 141 -16.46 -14.23 -7.12
CA ALA A 141 -15.33 -13.35 -6.79
C ALA A 141 -14.10 -13.57 -7.71
N TYR A 142 -13.19 -12.60 -7.72
CA TYR A 142 -11.90 -12.74 -8.42
C TYR A 142 -11.09 -13.92 -7.85
N ALA A 143 -10.70 -14.85 -8.73
CA ALA A 143 -10.03 -16.10 -8.33
C ALA A 143 -8.74 -15.89 -7.52
N GLY A 144 -7.96 -14.85 -7.84
CA GLY A 144 -6.74 -14.54 -7.08
C GLY A 144 -7.04 -14.12 -5.63
N THR A 145 -8.17 -13.48 -5.37
CA THR A 145 -8.61 -13.15 -4.01
C THR A 145 -8.96 -14.42 -3.23
N LEU A 146 -9.71 -15.34 -3.82
CA LEU A 146 -10.07 -16.61 -3.18
C LEU A 146 -8.83 -17.43 -2.83
N GLN A 147 -7.85 -17.50 -3.75
CA GLN A 147 -6.58 -18.19 -3.51
C GLN A 147 -5.70 -17.48 -2.46
N SER A 148 -5.82 -16.16 -2.32
CA SER A 148 -5.11 -15.42 -1.26
C SER A 148 -5.76 -15.61 0.11
N LEU A 149 -7.08 -15.73 0.20
CA LEU A 149 -7.82 -15.90 1.47
C LEU A 149 -7.78 -17.34 1.99
N HIS A 150 -7.81 -18.32 1.08
CA HIS A 150 -7.86 -19.75 1.42
C HIS A 150 -6.78 -20.20 2.43
N PRO A 151 -5.47 -19.92 2.23
CA PRO A 151 -4.44 -20.36 3.17
C PRO A 151 -4.46 -19.61 4.50
N LEU A 152 -5.20 -18.50 4.62
CA LEU A 152 -5.32 -17.74 5.87
C LEU A 152 -6.33 -18.38 6.84
N GLY A 153 -7.10 -19.37 6.40
CA GLY A 153 -7.99 -20.16 7.26
C GLY A 153 -9.20 -19.38 7.79
N CYS A 154 -9.60 -18.31 7.12
CA CYS A 154 -10.83 -17.59 7.45
C CYS A 154 -12.08 -18.33 6.94
N ASN A 155 -13.21 -18.10 7.60
CA ASN A 155 -14.51 -18.50 7.11
C ASN A 155 -15.03 -17.43 6.15
N ILE A 156 -15.10 -17.76 4.87
CA ILE A 156 -15.68 -16.88 3.86
C ILE A 156 -17.21 -17.00 3.93
N ILE A 157 -17.88 -15.90 4.26
CA ILE A 157 -19.33 -15.81 4.31
C ILE A 157 -19.79 -15.06 3.06
N ASN A 158 -20.43 -15.79 2.15
CA ASN A 158 -20.97 -15.22 0.92
C ASN A 158 -22.15 -14.27 1.24
N VAL A 159 -22.14 -13.08 0.64
CA VAL A 159 -23.22 -12.10 0.65
C VAL A 159 -23.86 -12.13 -0.74
N ALA A 160 -25.19 -12.22 -0.82
CA ALA A 160 -25.86 -12.26 -2.11
C ALA A 160 -25.56 -10.98 -2.92
N SER A 161 -25.36 -11.14 -4.22
CA SER A 161 -25.18 -10.06 -5.18
C SER A 161 -26.13 -10.21 -6.37
N ASP A 162 -26.42 -9.09 -7.03
CA ASP A 162 -27.25 -8.98 -8.23
C ASP A 162 -26.54 -8.11 -9.29
N GLU A 163 -27.27 -7.66 -10.32
CA GLU A 163 -26.73 -6.80 -11.38
C GLU A 163 -26.14 -5.47 -10.89
N SER A 164 -26.44 -5.06 -9.65
CA SER A 164 -25.93 -3.86 -8.99
C SER A 164 -24.83 -4.14 -7.96
N GLY A 165 -24.38 -5.40 -7.84
CA GLY A 165 -23.39 -5.84 -6.85
C GLY A 165 -24.04 -6.36 -5.57
N ILE A 166 -23.39 -6.16 -4.41
CA ILE A 166 -23.88 -6.67 -3.12
C ILE A 166 -25.30 -6.18 -2.80
N VAL A 167 -26.19 -7.12 -2.43
CA VAL A 167 -27.55 -6.85 -1.95
C VAL A 167 -27.50 -6.42 -0.47
N PRO A 168 -27.83 -5.17 -0.11
CA PRO A 168 -27.69 -4.67 1.26
C PRO A 168 -28.55 -5.41 2.29
N ASP A 169 -29.73 -5.90 1.88
CA ASP A 169 -30.62 -6.66 2.76
C ASP A 169 -30.03 -8.02 3.12
N SER A 170 -29.39 -8.71 2.15
CA SER A 170 -28.64 -9.95 2.42
C SER A 170 -27.51 -9.71 3.43
N LEU A 171 -26.75 -8.62 3.27
CA LEU A 171 -25.72 -8.24 4.22
C LEU A 171 -26.30 -7.99 5.63
N ARG A 172 -27.43 -7.27 5.71
CA ARG A 172 -28.11 -6.98 6.99
C ARG A 172 -28.55 -8.26 7.69
N ASP A 173 -29.16 -9.18 6.96
CA ASP A 173 -29.64 -10.45 7.49
C ASP A 173 -28.49 -11.33 7.99
N ILE A 174 -27.38 -11.38 7.24
CA ILE A 174 -26.16 -12.09 7.68
C ILE A 174 -25.62 -11.47 8.97
N LEU A 175 -25.52 -10.14 9.04
CA LEU A 175 -24.98 -9.42 10.21
C LEU A 175 -25.89 -9.52 11.45
N SER A 176 -27.18 -9.79 11.29
CA SER A 176 -28.13 -9.97 12.41
C SER A 176 -27.78 -11.15 13.34
N ARG A 177 -26.87 -12.04 12.92
CA ARG A 177 -26.35 -13.14 13.75
C ARG A 177 -25.53 -12.67 14.95
N TRP A 178 -24.97 -11.47 14.91
CA TRP A 178 -24.15 -10.91 15.99
C TRP A 178 -24.93 -9.86 16.78
N LYS A 179 -24.68 -9.83 18.10
CA LYS A 179 -25.16 -8.74 18.96
C LYS A 179 -24.13 -7.60 18.94
N PRO A 180 -24.57 -6.32 18.92
CA PRO A 180 -23.69 -5.16 18.95
C PRO A 180 -22.75 -5.12 20.16
#